data_AF-Q5U4G3-F1
#
_entry.id   AF-Q5U4G3-F1
#
_cell.length_a   1.000
_cell.length_b   1.000
_cell.length_c   1.000
_cell.angle_alpha   90.00
_cell.angle_beta   90.00
_cell.angle_gamma   90.00
#
_symmetry.space_group_name_H-M   'P 1'
#
loop_
_entity.id
_entity.type
_entity.pdbx_description
1 polymer ?
#
loop_
_entity_poly.entity_id
_entity_poly.type
_entity_poly.pdbx_seq_one_letter_code
_entity_poly.pdbx_strand_id
1 'polypeptide(L)'
;MAQSPVSAEVIHQVEECLDEDEKEMMLFLCRDVTENLAAPNVRDLLDSLSERGQLSFATLAELLYRVRRFDLLKRILKTDKATVEDHLRRNPHLVSDYRVLLMEIGESLDQNDVSSLVFLTRDYTGRGKIAKDKSFLDLVIELEKLNLIASDQLNLLEKCLKNIHRIDLNTKIQKYTQSSQGARSNMNTLQASLPKLSIKYNSRVSLEPVYGVPA
;
A
#
# COMPACT_ATOMS: atom_id res chain seq x y z
N MET A 1 8.80 9.66 19.97
CA MET A 1 9.48 10.83 19.39
C MET A 1 8.42 11.61 18.65
N ALA A 2 8.31 12.92 18.90
CA ALA A 2 7.30 13.77 18.27
C ALA A 2 7.46 13.69 16.74
N GLN A 3 6.39 13.33 16.02
CA GLN A 3 6.36 13.42 14.57
C GLN A 3 6.30 14.91 14.23
N SER A 4 7.44 15.52 13.93
CA SER A 4 7.43 16.90 13.43
C SER A 4 6.69 16.91 12.09
N PRO A 5 5.64 17.74 11.95
CA PRO A 5 4.92 17.86 10.70
C PRO A 5 5.86 18.39 9.62
N VAL A 6 5.71 17.91 8.39
CA VAL A 6 6.47 18.40 7.25
C VAL A 6 5.97 19.79 6.88
N SER A 7 6.86 20.78 6.80
CA SER A 7 6.50 22.15 6.40
C SER A 7 6.01 22.21 4.95
N ALA A 8 5.05 23.09 4.66
CA ALA A 8 4.55 23.32 3.30
C ALA A 8 5.66 23.68 2.29
N GLU A 9 6.71 24.37 2.74
CA GLU A 9 7.91 24.67 1.94
C GLU A 9 8.61 23.40 1.44
N VAL A 10 8.72 22.37 2.29
CA VAL A 10 9.33 21.09 1.92
C VAL A 10 8.46 20.34 0.92
N ILE A 11 7.14 20.37 1.11
CA ILE A 11 6.18 19.76 0.18
C ILE A 11 6.31 20.38 -1.20
N HIS A 12 6.35 21.71 -1.29
CA HIS A 12 6.49 22.42 -2.56
C HIS A 12 7.83 22.12 -3.24
N GLN A 13 8.94 22.14 -2.49
CA GLN A 13 10.26 21.80 -3.04
C GLN A 13 10.33 20.36 -3.57
N VAL A 14 9.68 19.41 -2.90
CA VAL A 14 9.62 18.02 -3.37
C VAL A 14 8.83 17.97 -4.68
N GLU A 15 7.63 18.52 -4.71
CA GLU A 15 6.75 18.44 -5.89
C GLU A 15 7.38 19.09 -7.14
N GLU A 16 8.03 20.24 -7.00
CA GLU A 16 8.75 20.92 -8.08
C GLU A 16 9.96 20.11 -8.62
N CYS A 17 10.52 19.23 -7.79
CA CYS A 17 11.67 18.43 -8.19
C CYS A 17 11.30 17.11 -8.85
N LEU A 18 10.04 16.67 -8.74
CA LEU A 18 9.56 15.43 -9.34
C LEU A 18 9.14 15.70 -10.79
N ASP A 19 9.48 14.77 -11.69
CA ASP A 19 8.92 14.79 -13.04
C ASP A 19 7.50 14.17 -13.09
N GLU A 20 6.86 14.20 -14.26
CA GLU A 20 5.48 13.72 -14.39
C GLU A 20 5.34 12.20 -14.13
N ASP A 21 6.31 11.39 -14.53
CA ASP A 21 6.29 9.94 -14.30
C ASP A 21 6.44 9.64 -12.80
N GLU A 22 7.36 10.34 -12.12
CA GLU A 22 7.56 10.24 -10.68
C GLU A 22 6.34 10.73 -9.88
N LYS A 23 5.66 11.76 -10.37
CA LYS A 23 4.39 12.24 -9.79
C LYS A 23 3.29 11.20 -9.94
N GLU A 24 3.15 10.58 -11.10
CA GLU A 24 2.18 9.49 -11.32
C GLU A 24 2.46 8.30 -10.39
N MET A 25 3.72 7.91 -10.25
CA MET A 25 4.12 6.84 -9.32
C MET A 25 3.75 7.18 -7.88
N MET A 26 4.02 8.41 -7.42
CA MET A 26 3.68 8.81 -6.05
C MET A 26 2.17 8.81 -5.80
N LEU A 27 1.39 9.30 -6.76
CA LEU A 27 -0.08 9.26 -6.70
C LEU A 27 -0.60 7.83 -6.64
N PHE A 28 -0.03 6.93 -7.45
CA PHE A 28 -0.39 5.51 -7.44
C PHE A 28 -0.10 4.85 -6.09
N LEU A 29 1.10 5.07 -5.52
CA LEU A 29 1.51 4.46 -4.25
C LEU A 29 0.60 4.85 -3.08
N CYS A 30 0.10 6.08 -3.08
CA CYS A 30 -0.74 6.61 -2.00
C CYS A 30 -2.25 6.34 -2.17
N ARG A 31 -2.67 5.67 -3.25
CA ARG A 31 -4.08 5.52 -3.62
C ARG A 31 -4.97 4.88 -2.54
N ASP A 32 -4.42 3.93 -1.77
CA ASP A 32 -5.13 3.26 -0.66
C ASP A 32 -5.32 4.19 0.55
N VAL A 33 -4.42 5.16 0.73
CA VAL A 33 -4.45 6.11 1.85
C VAL A 33 -5.36 7.29 1.52
N THR A 34 -5.52 7.59 0.23
CA THR A 34 -6.32 8.70 -0.28
C THR A 34 -7.70 8.31 -0.78
N GLU A 35 -8.25 7.13 -0.43
CA GLU A 35 -9.51 6.58 -0.97
C GLU A 35 -10.74 7.53 -1.00
N ASN A 36 -10.70 8.68 -0.32
CA ASN A 36 -11.74 9.72 -0.34
C ASN A 36 -11.33 11.09 -0.93
N LEU A 37 -10.12 11.24 -1.45
CA LEU A 37 -9.60 12.46 -2.04
C LEU A 37 -9.11 12.16 -3.44
N ALA A 38 -9.82 12.65 -4.44
CA ALA A 38 -9.28 12.79 -5.78
C ALA A 38 -8.22 13.91 -5.74
N ALA A 39 -7.05 13.62 -5.16
CA ALA A 39 -5.91 14.52 -5.21
C ALA A 39 -5.48 14.60 -6.68
N PRO A 40 -5.68 15.74 -7.36
CA PRO A 40 -5.40 15.86 -8.78
C PRO A 40 -3.89 15.93 -9.06
N ASN A 41 -3.07 16.24 -8.05
CA ASN A 41 -1.62 16.35 -8.16
C ASN A 41 -0.94 15.94 -6.84
N VAL A 42 0.39 15.82 -6.87
CA VAL A 42 1.22 15.39 -5.72
C VAL A 42 1.17 16.40 -4.56
N ARG A 43 1.08 17.69 -4.86
CA ARG A 43 0.99 18.72 -3.80
C ARG A 43 -0.28 18.53 -2.97
N ASP A 44 -1.43 18.42 -3.62
CA ASP A 44 -2.71 18.22 -2.94
C ASP A 44 -2.73 16.90 -2.17
N LEU A 45 -2.07 15.86 -2.70
CA LEU A 45 -1.85 14.59 -2.00
C LEU A 45 -1.06 14.80 -0.70
N LEU A 46 0.10 15.45 -0.79
CA LEU A 46 0.98 15.67 0.37
C LEU A 46 0.36 16.61 1.40
N ASP A 47 -0.29 17.68 0.96
CA ASP A 47 -1.03 18.60 1.83
C ASP A 47 -2.15 17.84 2.57
N SER A 48 -2.92 17.01 1.86
CA SER A 48 -3.97 16.17 2.47
C SER A 48 -3.43 15.16 3.49
N LEU A 49 -2.28 14.53 3.21
CA LEU A 49 -1.62 13.63 4.16
C LEU A 49 -1.11 14.39 5.39
N SER A 50 -0.65 15.64 5.20
CA SER A 50 -0.20 16.52 6.28
C SER A 50 -1.35 16.92 7.20
N GLU A 51 -2.48 17.36 6.63
CA GLU A 51 -3.69 17.71 7.38
C GLU A 51 -4.25 16.52 8.20
N ARG A 52 -4.12 15.29 7.67
CA ARG A 52 -4.52 14.06 8.37
C ARG A 52 -3.52 13.59 9.43
N GLY A 53 -2.38 14.25 9.57
CA GLY A 53 -1.29 13.83 10.46
C GLY A 53 -0.60 12.53 10.03
N GLN A 54 -0.73 12.15 8.76
CA GLN A 54 -0.09 10.97 8.17
C GLN A 54 1.22 11.32 7.45
N LEU A 55 1.43 12.61 7.12
CA LEU A 55 2.69 13.09 6.57
C LEU A 55 3.66 13.48 7.68
N SER A 56 4.61 12.59 7.93
CA SER A 56 5.78 12.84 8.76
C SER A 56 7.04 12.81 7.88
N PHE A 57 8.17 13.24 8.43
CA PHE A 57 9.47 13.09 7.75
C PHE A 57 9.74 11.64 7.33
N ALA A 58 9.35 10.67 8.16
CA ALA A 58 9.55 9.25 7.86
C ALA A 58 8.67 8.78 6.69
N THR A 59 7.41 9.22 6.63
CA THR A 59 6.51 8.81 5.54
C THR A 59 6.86 9.53 4.23
N LEU A 60 7.27 10.80 4.27
CA LEU A 60 7.83 11.48 3.09
C LEU A 60 9.13 10.82 2.61
N ALA A 61 10.01 10.41 3.53
CA ALA A 61 11.22 9.67 3.19
C ALA A 61 10.89 8.31 2.56
N GLU A 62 9.86 7.61 3.05
CA GLU A 62 9.37 6.40 2.40
C GLU A 62 8.93 6.68 0.96
N LEU A 63 8.07 7.68 0.73
CA LEU A 63 7.58 7.98 -0.62
C LEU A 63 8.72 8.29 -1.59
N LEU A 64 9.67 9.14 -1.19
CA LEU A 64 10.85 9.47 -1.98
C LEU A 64 11.76 8.26 -2.23
N TYR A 65 11.87 7.36 -1.25
CA TYR A 65 12.58 6.10 -1.42
C TYR A 65 11.91 5.19 -2.46
N ARG A 66 10.57 5.09 -2.45
CA ARG A 66 9.82 4.26 -3.41
C ARG A 66 9.92 4.79 -4.84
N VAL A 67 9.83 6.10 -5.06
CA VAL A 67 10.04 6.73 -6.39
C VAL A 67 11.52 6.89 -6.76
N ARG A 68 12.44 6.29 -5.98
CA ARG A 68 13.90 6.24 -6.22
C ARG A 68 14.61 7.61 -6.26
N ARG A 69 14.02 8.66 -5.69
CA ARG A 69 14.63 9.99 -5.56
C ARG A 69 15.55 10.12 -4.36
N PHE A 70 16.62 9.34 -4.38
CA PHE A 70 17.64 9.32 -3.32
C PHE A 70 18.43 10.63 -3.23
N ASP A 71 18.48 11.41 -4.31
CA ASP A 71 19.01 12.77 -4.31
C ASP A 71 18.19 13.70 -3.41
N LEU A 72 16.85 13.59 -3.46
CA LEU A 72 15.94 14.39 -2.64
C LEU A 72 15.98 13.98 -1.17
N LEU A 73 16.15 12.67 -0.88
CA LEU A 73 16.40 12.21 0.50
C LEU A 73 17.60 12.91 1.13
N LYS A 74 18.72 12.98 0.39
CA LYS A 74 19.96 13.62 0.89
C LYS A 74 19.85 15.13 0.93
N ARG A 75 19.29 15.74 -0.11
CA ARG A 75 19.27 17.20 -0.28
C ARG A 75 18.23 17.86 0.63
N ILE A 76 17.01 17.31 0.69
CA ILE A 76 15.87 17.91 1.38
C ILE A 76 15.75 17.34 2.80
N LEU A 77 15.65 16.02 2.94
CA LEU A 77 15.40 15.36 4.25
C LEU A 77 16.67 15.09 5.06
N LYS A 78 17.85 15.35 4.49
CA LYS A 78 19.16 15.10 5.12
C LYS A 78 19.31 13.66 5.63
N THR A 79 18.68 12.70 4.96
CA THR A 79 18.76 11.27 5.26
C THR A 79 19.37 10.51 4.08
N ASP A 80 19.94 9.36 4.35
CA ASP A 80 20.45 8.46 3.32
C ASP A 80 19.53 7.25 3.11
N LYS A 81 19.78 6.54 2.02
CA LYS A 81 19.01 5.35 1.61
C LYS A 81 19.03 4.25 2.69
N ALA A 82 20.17 3.99 3.33
CA ALA A 82 20.29 2.89 4.29
C ALA A 82 19.50 3.19 5.57
N THR A 83 19.48 4.45 6.02
CA THR A 83 18.65 4.88 7.15
C THR A 83 17.16 4.69 6.86
N VAL A 84 16.70 5.00 5.64
CA VAL A 84 15.30 4.77 5.26
C VAL A 84 14.99 3.27 5.21
N GLU A 85 15.82 2.45 4.54
CA GLU A 85 15.62 1.00 4.51
C GLU A 85 15.53 0.35 5.89
N ASP A 86 16.42 0.76 6.80
CA ASP A 86 16.45 0.28 8.17
C ASP A 86 15.22 0.73 8.97
N HIS A 87 14.73 1.96 8.73
CA HIS A 87 13.47 2.43 9.29
C HIS A 87 12.28 1.59 8.82
N LEU A 88 12.18 1.33 7.51
CA LEU A 88 11.11 0.54 6.89
C LEU A 88 11.09 -0.90 7.44
N ARG A 89 12.25 -1.51 7.70
CA ARG A 89 12.31 -2.86 8.31
C ARG A 89 11.72 -2.93 9.72
N ARG A 90 11.67 -1.81 10.45
CA ARG A 90 11.34 -1.77 11.89
C ARG A 90 10.00 -1.12 12.20
N ASN A 91 9.43 -0.38 11.27
CA ASN A 91 8.26 0.45 11.49
C ASN A 91 7.16 0.13 10.47
N PRO A 92 5.89 0.38 10.81
CA PRO A 92 4.82 0.29 9.83
C PRO A 92 5.03 1.31 8.69
N HIS A 93 4.60 0.91 7.51
CA HIS A 93 4.73 1.66 6.27
C HIS A 93 3.47 2.46 5.98
N LEU A 94 3.62 3.62 5.34
CA LEU A 94 2.48 4.34 4.77
C LEU A 94 1.95 3.60 3.53
N VAL A 95 2.87 3.11 2.69
CA VAL A 95 2.54 2.45 1.42
C VAL A 95 2.37 0.96 1.64
N SER A 96 1.28 0.39 1.11
CA SER A 96 1.01 -1.03 1.23
C SER A 96 1.98 -1.87 0.38
N ASP A 97 2.37 -3.06 0.85
CA ASP A 97 3.25 -3.98 0.11
C ASP A 97 2.67 -4.35 -1.27
N TYR A 98 1.33 -4.31 -1.40
CA TYR A 98 0.62 -4.48 -2.66
C TYR A 98 0.97 -3.39 -3.68
N ARG A 99 0.89 -2.11 -3.28
CA ARG A 99 1.22 -0.98 -4.15
C ARG A 99 2.69 -0.99 -4.54
N VAL A 100 3.56 -1.34 -3.61
CA VAL A 100 5.00 -1.50 -3.87
C VAL A 100 5.25 -2.57 -4.93
N LEU A 101 4.65 -3.75 -4.77
CA LEU A 101 4.80 -4.85 -5.73
C LEU A 101 4.42 -4.40 -7.14
N LEU A 102 3.27 -3.74 -7.29
CA LEU A 102 2.76 -3.32 -8.59
C LEU A 102 3.60 -2.21 -9.22
N MET A 103 4.08 -1.25 -8.42
CA MET A 103 5.01 -0.23 -8.90
C MET A 103 6.30 -0.87 -9.43
N GLU A 104 6.92 -1.77 -8.66
CA GLU A 104 8.16 -2.41 -9.08
C GLU A 104 7.98 -3.35 -10.30
N ILE A 105 6.79 -3.93 -10.48
CA ILE A 105 6.42 -4.65 -11.71
C ILE A 105 6.35 -3.68 -12.88
N GLY A 106 5.68 -2.54 -12.70
CA GLY A 106 5.56 -1.48 -13.71
C GLY A 106 6.92 -0.98 -14.21
N GLU A 107 7.84 -0.69 -13.29
CA GLU A 107 9.22 -0.28 -13.63
C GLU A 107 10.00 -1.34 -14.42
N SER A 108 9.61 -2.61 -14.30
CA SER A 108 10.31 -3.73 -14.94
C SER A 108 9.70 -4.11 -16.30
N LEU A 109 8.59 -3.51 -16.70
CA LEU A 109 7.89 -3.76 -17.96
C LEU A 109 8.27 -2.70 -19.00
N ASP A 110 8.49 -3.13 -20.24
CA ASP A 110 8.64 -2.19 -21.36
C ASP A 110 7.28 -1.90 -22.03
N GLN A 111 7.26 -0.97 -22.99
CA GLN A 111 6.02 -0.58 -23.66
C GLN A 111 5.38 -1.72 -24.47
N ASN A 112 6.16 -2.69 -24.97
CA ASN A 112 5.63 -3.84 -25.70
C ASN A 112 4.96 -4.82 -24.75
N ASP A 113 5.56 -5.05 -23.58
CA ASP A 113 4.98 -5.85 -22.51
C ASP A 113 3.66 -5.22 -22.06
N VAL A 114 3.64 -3.91 -21.76
CA VAL A 114 2.42 -3.19 -21.35
C VAL A 114 1.34 -3.27 -22.43
N SER A 115 1.70 -3.06 -23.71
CA SER A 115 0.77 -3.20 -24.82
C SER A 115 0.18 -4.61 -24.92
N SER A 116 0.99 -5.63 -24.66
CA SER A 116 0.56 -7.04 -24.66
C SER A 116 -0.36 -7.35 -23.48
N LEU A 117 -0.08 -6.81 -22.29
CA LEU A 117 -0.96 -6.93 -21.11
C LEU A 117 -2.31 -6.23 -21.35
N VAL A 118 -2.27 -5.01 -21.90
CA VAL A 118 -3.47 -4.29 -22.33
C VAL A 118 -4.28 -5.15 -23.30
N PHE A 119 -3.65 -5.75 -24.30
CA PHE A 119 -4.34 -6.61 -25.25
C PHE A 119 -5.01 -7.83 -24.57
N LEU A 120 -4.27 -8.55 -23.71
CA LEU A 120 -4.78 -9.73 -23.00
C LEU A 120 -5.93 -9.41 -22.03
N THR A 121 -5.99 -8.17 -21.51
CA THR A 121 -7.01 -7.74 -20.55
C THR A 121 -8.25 -7.13 -21.22
N ARG A 122 -8.25 -6.91 -22.54
CA ARG A 122 -9.38 -6.34 -23.29
C ARG A 122 -10.67 -7.15 -23.16
N ASP A 123 -10.56 -8.47 -23.09
CA ASP A 123 -11.73 -9.35 -22.96
C ASP A 123 -12.45 -9.17 -21.61
N TYR A 124 -11.76 -8.65 -20.60
CA TYR A 124 -12.30 -8.42 -19.25
C TYR A 124 -12.73 -6.96 -19.04
N THR A 125 -12.06 -6.02 -19.69
CA THR A 125 -12.24 -4.56 -19.49
C THR A 125 -13.26 -3.94 -20.45
N GLY A 126 -13.67 -4.67 -21.49
CA GLY A 126 -14.58 -4.21 -22.53
C GLY A 126 -13.85 -3.40 -23.61
N ARG A 127 -14.27 -3.56 -24.87
CA ARG A 127 -13.57 -3.07 -26.10
C ARG A 127 -13.40 -1.55 -26.24
N GLY A 128 -13.73 -0.73 -25.24
CA GLY A 128 -13.79 0.73 -25.37
C GLY A 128 -13.07 1.56 -24.30
N LYS A 129 -12.41 0.96 -23.28
CA LYS A 129 -11.91 1.72 -22.11
C LYS A 129 -10.38 1.84 -21.96
N ILE A 130 -9.60 1.12 -22.77
CA ILE A 130 -8.14 1.17 -22.67
C ILE A 130 -7.56 1.96 -23.84
N ALA A 131 -7.14 3.19 -23.55
CA ALA A 131 -6.42 4.05 -24.50
C ALA A 131 -5.06 3.44 -24.88
N LYS A 132 -4.51 3.84 -26.03
CA LYS A 132 -3.32 3.23 -26.64
C LYS A 132 -2.02 3.49 -25.87
N ASP A 133 -2.03 4.49 -24.98
CA ASP A 133 -0.83 5.04 -24.33
C ASP A 133 -0.90 4.96 -22.80
N LYS A 134 -1.66 4.01 -22.25
CA LYS A 134 -1.77 3.83 -20.79
C LYS A 134 -0.51 3.21 -20.20
N SER A 135 -0.10 3.71 -19.04
CA SER A 135 0.97 3.10 -18.25
C SER A 135 0.53 1.74 -17.67
N PHE A 136 1.48 0.96 -17.15
CA PHE A 136 1.11 -0.24 -16.39
C PHE A 136 0.25 0.10 -15.17
N LEU A 137 0.52 1.23 -14.51
CA LEU A 137 -0.21 1.67 -13.32
C LEU A 137 -1.66 2.05 -13.67
N ASP A 138 -1.87 2.69 -14.81
CA ASP A 138 -3.21 2.94 -15.35
C ASP A 138 -3.99 1.65 -15.59
N LEU A 139 -3.33 0.63 -16.16
CA LEU A 139 -3.96 -0.67 -16.37
C LEU A 139 -4.39 -1.29 -15.04
N VAL A 140 -3.51 -1.29 -14.04
CA VAL A 140 -3.82 -1.79 -12.69
C VAL A 140 -5.03 -1.07 -12.12
N ILE A 141 -5.05 0.27 -12.19
CA ILE A 141 -6.17 1.09 -11.69
C ILE A 141 -7.50 0.69 -12.34
N GLU A 142 -7.52 0.45 -13.65
CA GLU A 142 -8.74 0.01 -14.34
C GLU A 142 -9.16 -1.40 -13.94
N LEU A 143 -8.21 -2.31 -13.74
CA LEU A 143 -8.49 -3.67 -13.27
C LEU A 143 -9.03 -3.66 -11.83
N GLU A 144 -8.52 -2.79 -10.96
CA GLU A 144 -9.03 -2.57 -9.60
C GLU A 144 -10.47 -2.06 -9.61
N LYS A 145 -10.78 -1.06 -10.45
CA LYS A 145 -12.16 -0.52 -10.60
C LYS A 145 -13.17 -1.59 -11.02
N LEU A 146 -12.72 -2.60 -11.75
CA LEU A 146 -13.55 -3.73 -12.19
C LEU A 146 -13.53 -4.90 -11.20
N ASN A 147 -12.87 -4.76 -10.05
CA ASN A 147 -12.67 -5.81 -9.04
C ASN A 147 -12.02 -7.08 -9.62
N LEU A 148 -11.19 -6.93 -10.65
CA LEU A 148 -10.47 -8.03 -11.28
C LEU A 148 -9.17 -8.35 -10.55
N ILE A 149 -8.57 -7.34 -9.91
CA ILE A 149 -7.39 -7.48 -9.06
C ILE A 149 -7.58 -6.74 -7.72
N ALA A 150 -6.93 -7.25 -6.68
CA ALA A 150 -6.82 -6.67 -5.35
C ALA A 150 -5.59 -7.24 -4.63
N SER A 151 -5.31 -6.79 -3.41
CA SER A 151 -4.16 -7.26 -2.62
C SER A 151 -4.15 -8.76 -2.34
N ASP A 152 -5.31 -9.42 -2.26
CA ASP A 152 -5.43 -10.87 -2.12
C ASP A 152 -5.90 -11.58 -3.40
N GLN A 153 -6.06 -10.85 -4.50
CA GLN A 153 -6.51 -11.36 -5.79
C GLN A 153 -5.61 -10.87 -6.93
N LEU A 154 -4.56 -11.63 -7.26
CA LEU A 154 -3.63 -11.31 -8.35
C LEU A 154 -3.60 -12.36 -9.48
N ASN A 155 -4.50 -13.34 -9.44
CA ASN A 155 -4.54 -14.48 -10.38
C ASN A 155 -4.64 -14.06 -11.86
N LEU A 156 -5.36 -12.97 -12.17
CA LEU A 156 -5.47 -12.46 -13.53
C LEU A 156 -4.10 -11.94 -14.02
N LEU A 157 -3.42 -11.15 -13.19
CA LEU A 157 -2.13 -10.56 -13.53
C LEU A 157 -1.04 -11.64 -13.68
N GLU A 158 -1.04 -12.66 -12.82
CA GLU A 158 -0.15 -13.83 -12.94
C GLU A 158 -0.32 -14.53 -14.30
N LYS A 159 -1.57 -14.79 -14.72
CA LYS A 159 -1.88 -15.41 -16.02
C LYS A 159 -1.40 -14.53 -17.17
N CYS A 160 -1.65 -13.23 -17.12
CA CYS A 160 -1.24 -12.30 -18.15
C CYS A 160 0.29 -12.22 -18.28
N LEU A 161 1.02 -12.08 -17.17
CA LEU A 161 2.49 -12.04 -17.16
C LEU A 161 3.10 -13.35 -17.68
N LYS A 162 2.50 -14.49 -17.33
CA LYS A 162 2.92 -15.80 -17.87
C LYS A 162 2.72 -15.88 -19.38
N ASN A 163 1.61 -15.35 -19.91
CA ASN A 163 1.31 -15.39 -21.33
C ASN A 163 2.23 -14.51 -22.18
N ILE A 164 2.75 -13.41 -21.62
CA ILE A 164 3.75 -12.57 -22.28
C ILE A 164 5.19 -13.02 -21.99
N HIS A 165 5.37 -14.21 -21.41
CA HIS A 165 6.66 -14.80 -21.06
C HIS A 165 7.50 -14.02 -20.02
N ARG A 166 6.88 -13.13 -19.24
CA ARG A 166 7.50 -12.44 -18.08
C ARG A 166 7.42 -13.29 -16.81
N ILE A 167 8.08 -14.45 -16.85
CA ILE A 167 8.06 -15.45 -15.77
C ILE A 167 8.71 -14.92 -14.49
N ASP A 168 9.70 -14.04 -14.62
CA ASP A 168 10.36 -13.32 -13.54
C ASP A 168 9.36 -12.50 -12.71
N LEU A 169 8.50 -11.72 -13.38
CA LEU A 169 7.49 -10.88 -12.72
C LEU A 169 6.34 -11.71 -12.15
N ASN A 170 5.92 -12.76 -12.87
CA ASN A 170 4.94 -13.71 -12.34
C ASN A 170 5.44 -14.36 -11.03
N THR A 171 6.71 -14.77 -10.98
CA THR A 171 7.32 -15.32 -9.76
C THR A 171 7.34 -14.31 -8.61
N LYS A 172 7.48 -13.02 -8.92
CA LYS A 172 7.44 -11.94 -7.91
C LYS A 172 6.05 -11.83 -7.28
N ILE A 173 4.99 -11.90 -8.08
CA ILE A 173 3.60 -11.94 -7.57
C ILE A 173 3.39 -13.18 -6.70
N GLN A 174 3.83 -14.35 -7.15
CA GLN A 174 3.67 -15.60 -6.39
C GLN A 174 4.36 -15.56 -5.01
N LYS A 175 5.54 -14.94 -4.92
CA LYS A 175 6.22 -14.74 -3.63
C LYS A 175 5.46 -13.81 -2.69
N TYR A 176 4.85 -12.76 -3.23
CA TYR A 176 4.01 -11.86 -2.47
C TYR A 176 2.74 -12.55 -1.94
N THR A 177 2.04 -13.31 -2.79
CA THR A 177 0.81 -14.03 -2.40
C THR A 177 1.11 -15.10 -1.35
N GLN A 178 2.22 -15.82 -1.48
CA GLN A 178 2.66 -16.82 -0.49
C GLN A 178 2.99 -16.19 0.87
N SER A 179 3.73 -15.06 0.89
CA SER A 179 4.05 -14.34 2.14
C SER A 179 2.78 -13.84 2.84
N SER A 180 1.83 -13.33 2.06
CA SER A 180 0.54 -12.81 2.55
C SER A 180 -0.36 -13.93 3.09
N GLN A 181 -0.36 -15.10 2.46
CA GLN A 181 -1.12 -16.28 2.89
C GLN A 181 -0.48 -17.01 4.07
N GLY A 182 0.86 -17.08 4.13
CA GLY A 182 1.60 -17.66 5.26
C GLY A 182 1.37 -16.92 6.57
N ALA A 183 1.16 -15.60 6.52
CA ALA A 183 0.75 -14.81 7.67
C ALA A 183 -0.69 -15.12 8.13
N ARG A 184 -1.63 -15.36 7.18
CA ARG A 184 -3.03 -15.70 7.47
C ARG A 184 -3.21 -17.12 8.01
N SER A 185 -2.46 -18.10 7.50
CA SER A 185 -2.55 -19.49 7.96
C SER A 185 -2.04 -19.69 9.40
N ASN A 186 -1.03 -18.91 9.81
CA ASN A 186 -0.48 -18.93 11.18
C ASN A 186 -1.41 -18.31 12.23
N MET A 187 -2.34 -17.43 11.85
CA MET A 187 -3.36 -16.87 12.75
C MET A 187 -4.46 -17.90 13.09
N ASN A 188 -4.80 -18.77 12.13
CA ASN A 188 -5.85 -19.77 12.30
C ASN A 188 -5.40 -20.95 13.20
N THR A 189 -4.10 -21.27 13.22
CA THR A 189 -3.54 -22.33 14.09
C THR A 189 -3.36 -21.88 15.55
N LEU A 190 -3.10 -20.59 15.79
CA LEU A 190 -3.02 -20.03 17.15
C LEU A 190 -4.40 -19.93 17.84
N GLN A 191 -5.48 -19.73 17.08
CA GLN A 191 -6.85 -19.83 17.63
C GLN A 191 -7.27 -21.27 17.94
N ALA A 192 -6.75 -22.26 17.22
CA ALA A 192 -7.06 -23.68 17.45
C ALA A 192 -6.30 -24.31 18.64
N SER A 193 -5.28 -23.61 19.18
CA SER A 193 -4.36 -24.18 20.19
C SER A 193 -4.57 -23.66 21.62
N LEU A 194 -5.61 -22.87 21.89
CA LEU A 194 -5.98 -22.47 23.25
C LEU A 194 -6.84 -23.57 23.91
N PRO A 195 -6.34 -24.28 24.94
CA PRO A 195 -7.21 -25.16 25.72
C PRO A 195 -8.24 -24.30 26.47
N LYS A 196 -9.52 -24.66 26.33
CA LYS A 196 -10.63 -24.10 27.15
C LYS A 196 -10.32 -24.35 28.62
N LEU A 197 -9.76 -23.37 29.32
CA LEU A 197 -9.75 -23.34 30.77
C LEU A 197 -11.18 -23.06 31.24
N SER A 198 -11.95 -24.12 31.48
CA SER A 198 -13.23 -24.02 32.18
C SER A 198 -12.96 -23.72 33.65
N ILE A 199 -12.90 -22.44 33.99
CA ILE A 199 -12.91 -22.03 35.39
C ILE A 199 -14.34 -22.21 35.89
N LYS A 200 -14.60 -23.33 36.58
CA LYS A 200 -15.79 -23.49 37.42
C LYS A 200 -15.62 -22.61 38.66
N TYR A 201 -16.13 -21.38 38.61
CA TYR A 201 -16.35 -20.62 39.84
C TYR A 201 -17.63 -21.15 40.52
N ASN A 202 -17.40 -21.73 41.69
CA ASN A 202 -18.40 -22.27 42.60
C ASN A 202 -19.19 -21.10 43.22
N SER A 203 -20.48 -20.99 42.87
CA SER A 203 -21.39 -20.02 43.45
C SER A 203 -21.89 -20.51 44.81
N ARG A 204 -21.46 -19.84 45.89
CA ARG A 204 -22.17 -19.84 47.18
C ARG A 204 -21.58 -18.78 48.13
N VAL A 205 -22.15 -17.58 48.10
CA VAL A 205 -22.35 -16.77 49.31
C VAL A 205 -23.73 -16.13 49.18
N SER A 206 -24.62 -16.51 50.08
CA SER A 206 -25.93 -15.91 50.30
C SER A 206 -25.86 -14.89 51.44
N LEU A 207 -26.87 -13.99 51.44
CA LEU A 207 -27.40 -13.14 52.52
C LEU A 207 -26.67 -11.79 52.70
N GLU A 208 -27.31 -10.61 52.77
CA GLU A 208 -28.71 -10.14 52.81
C GLU A 208 -28.70 -8.61 52.51
N PRO A 209 -29.85 -7.97 52.22
CA PRO A 209 -29.92 -6.56 51.87
C PRO A 209 -30.19 -5.67 53.11
N VAL A 210 -29.60 -4.47 53.17
CA VAL A 210 -30.05 -3.42 54.09
C VAL A 210 -30.57 -2.23 53.28
N TYR A 211 -31.89 -2.06 53.32
CA TYR A 211 -32.63 -0.90 52.84
C TYR A 211 -32.56 0.26 53.86
N GLY A 212 -32.63 1.51 53.38
CA GLY A 212 -33.28 2.61 54.14
C GLY A 212 -32.62 4.00 54.13
N VAL A 213 -32.77 4.73 53.02
CA VAL A 213 -33.31 6.10 52.79
C VAL A 213 -33.37 7.13 53.97
N PRO A 214 -33.21 8.45 53.69
CA PRO A 214 -32.79 9.48 54.65
C PRO A 214 -33.95 10.31 55.24
N ALA A 215 -33.61 11.22 56.15
CA ALA A 215 -34.37 12.43 56.46
C ALA A 215 -33.39 13.60 56.66
#